data_AF-A0A1G3PG37-F1
#
_entry.id   AF-A0A1G3PG37-F1
#
_cell.length_a   1.000
_cell.length_b   1.000
_cell.length_c   1.000
_cell.angle_alpha   90.00
_cell.angle_beta   90.00
_cell.angle_gamma   90.00
#
_symmetry.space_group_name_H-M   'P 1'
#
loop_
_entity.id
_entity.type
_entity.pdbx_description
1 polymer ?
#
loop_
_entity_poly.entity_id
_entity_poly.type
_entity_poly.pdbx_seq_one_letter_code
_entity_poly.pdbx_strand_id
1 'polypeptide(L)'
;MRFVRLYLASIIILFTFLSCSEFLSSGGLIATPYDGQTVKGIQTIVISPADDVLVDSIYLYINFQLEKTFTTAPYQYEWDTTLLTNGWCTISVELYDQLGGYPVTDAIQVKVEN
;
A
#
# COMPACT_ATOMS: atom_id res chain seq x y z
N MET A 1 21.28 60.49 12.86
CA MET A 1 20.07 59.91 12.23
C MET A 1 20.50 58.68 11.45
N ARG A 2 20.16 57.48 11.92
CA ARG A 2 20.70 56.19 11.45
C ARG A 2 19.74 55.57 10.43
N PHE A 3 20.32 55.08 9.34
CA PHE A 3 19.66 54.38 8.24
C PHE A 3 18.91 53.13 8.72
N VAL A 4 17.67 52.95 8.25
CA VAL A 4 16.94 51.69 8.36
C VAL A 4 16.64 51.19 6.95
N ARG A 5 17.31 50.10 6.56
CA ARG A 5 17.07 49.32 5.35
C ARG A 5 15.73 48.59 5.51
N LEU A 6 14.80 48.76 4.56
CA LEU A 6 13.60 47.92 4.47
C LEU A 6 14.02 46.50 4.06
N TYR A 7 13.82 45.51 4.93
CA TYR A 7 13.82 44.11 4.54
C TYR A 7 12.39 43.73 4.13
N LEU A 8 12.16 43.50 2.84
CA LEU A 8 11.15 42.54 2.41
C LEU A 8 11.71 41.16 2.71
N ALA A 9 11.35 40.60 3.86
CA ALA A 9 11.54 39.18 4.14
C ALA A 9 10.16 38.63 4.49
N SER A 10 9.61 37.88 3.54
CA SER A 10 8.31 37.25 3.60
C SER A 10 8.08 36.55 4.94
N ILE A 11 6.94 36.89 5.52
CA ILE A 11 6.39 36.37 6.76
C ILE A 11 6.45 34.84 6.78
N ILE A 12 7.15 34.33 7.80
CA ILE A 12 6.97 33.07 8.53
C ILE A 12 6.21 32.00 7.74
N ILE A 13 6.97 31.02 7.24
CA ILE A 13 6.48 29.70 6.83
C ILE A 13 5.58 29.19 7.96
N LEU A 14 4.27 29.18 7.70
CA LEU A 14 3.28 28.61 8.60
C LEU A 14 3.55 27.10 8.63
N PHE A 15 4.29 26.70 9.65
CA PHE A 15 4.54 25.33 10.02
C PHE A 15 3.20 24.73 10.48
N THR A 16 2.37 24.29 9.53
CA THR A 16 1.26 23.39 9.84
C THR A 16 1.84 22.01 10.14
N PHE A 17 1.99 21.74 11.44
CA PHE A 17 2.33 20.45 12.02
C PHE A 17 1.33 19.37 11.58
N LEU A 18 1.89 18.32 10.97
CA LEU A 18 1.63 16.89 11.21
C LEU A 18 0.18 16.35 11.11
N SER A 19 -0.08 15.67 9.99
CA SER A 19 -0.19 14.20 10.00
C SER A 19 0.15 13.65 8.60
N CYS A 20 1.43 13.71 8.22
CA CYS A 20 1.91 12.59 7.41
C CYS A 20 1.94 11.45 8.41
N SER A 21 0.90 10.60 8.44
CA SER A 21 0.75 9.62 9.51
C SER A 21 2.04 8.84 9.65
N GLU A 22 2.54 8.82 10.86
CA GLU A 22 3.67 8.03 11.29
C GLU A 22 3.34 6.56 10.99
N PHE A 23 3.91 5.99 9.93
CA PHE A 23 3.76 4.56 9.67
C PHE A 23 5.11 3.99 9.23
N LEU A 24 5.85 3.47 10.20
CA LEU A 24 6.99 2.60 9.96
C LEU A 24 6.54 1.18 9.49
N SER A 25 5.41 1.07 8.81
CA SER A 25 5.07 -0.11 8.01
C SER A 25 4.54 0.35 6.67
N SER A 26 5.00 -0.27 5.58
CA SER A 26 4.51 -0.15 4.20
C SER A 26 3.17 0.60 4.09
N GLY A 27 3.19 1.86 3.64
CA GLY A 27 1.99 2.69 3.47
C GLY A 27 1.11 2.29 2.28
N GLY A 28 1.24 1.04 1.81
CA GLY A 28 0.49 0.48 0.70
C GLY A 28 -0.75 -0.29 1.18
N LEU A 29 -1.67 -0.60 0.25
CA LEU A 29 -2.86 -1.39 0.51
C LEU A 29 -2.54 -2.80 1.03
N ILE A 30 -1.37 -3.36 0.70
CA ILE A 30 -0.98 -4.70 1.13
C ILE A 30 -0.29 -4.61 2.51
N ALA A 31 -0.97 -5.09 3.54
CA ALA A 31 -0.48 -5.07 4.91
C ALA A 31 0.51 -6.22 5.19
N THR A 32 0.21 -7.41 4.68
CA THR A 32 1.12 -8.56 4.73
C THR A 32 0.99 -9.39 3.44
N PRO A 33 2.07 -10.05 2.98
CA PRO A 33 3.46 -9.87 3.41
C PRO A 33 3.98 -8.45 3.15
N TYR A 34 5.12 -8.08 3.71
CA TYR A 34 5.77 -6.79 3.44
C TYR A 34 6.71 -6.88 2.22
N ASP A 35 6.97 -5.74 1.58
CA ASP A 35 7.91 -5.70 0.45
C ASP A 35 9.31 -6.19 0.84
N GLY A 36 9.90 -7.03 -0.01
CA GLY A 36 11.15 -7.74 0.24
C GLY A 36 11.07 -8.93 1.20
N GLN A 37 9.89 -9.25 1.77
CA GLN A 37 9.76 -10.37 2.71
C GLN A 37 10.09 -11.73 2.08
N THR A 38 10.83 -12.57 2.80
CA THR A 38 10.95 -13.99 2.46
C THR A 38 9.73 -14.75 2.99
N VAL A 39 9.08 -15.53 2.11
CA VAL A 39 7.86 -16.28 2.37
C VAL A 39 8.06 -17.77 2.06
N LYS A 40 7.36 -18.64 2.80
CA LYS A 40 7.44 -20.10 2.66
C LYS A 40 6.15 -20.76 3.16
N GLY A 41 5.71 -21.82 2.48
CA GLY A 41 4.52 -22.58 2.87
C GLY A 41 3.22 -21.85 2.62
N ILE A 42 2.29 -21.92 3.57
CA ILE A 42 1.01 -21.21 3.50
C ILE A 42 1.17 -19.83 4.12
N GLN A 43 1.05 -18.77 3.32
CA GLN A 43 1.07 -17.39 3.79
C GLN A 43 -0.26 -16.69 3.58
N THR A 44 -0.68 -15.88 4.54
CA THR A 44 -1.86 -15.05 4.41
C THR A 44 -1.50 -13.68 3.85
N ILE A 45 -2.07 -13.35 2.69
CA ILE A 45 -2.04 -12.00 2.14
C ILE A 45 -3.19 -11.21 2.77
N VAL A 46 -2.88 -10.09 3.41
CA VAL A 46 -3.85 -9.21 4.06
C VAL A 46 -3.83 -7.87 3.35
N ILE A 47 -5.01 -7.45 2.89
CA ILE A 47 -5.19 -6.15 2.24
C ILE A 47 -5.96 -5.25 3.21
N SER A 48 -5.42 -4.07 3.47
CA SER A 48 -5.98 -3.08 4.39
C SER A 48 -6.20 -1.76 3.66
N PRO A 49 -7.38 -1.56 3.06
CA PRO A 49 -7.79 -0.24 2.57
C PRO A 49 -7.73 0.80 3.69
N ALA A 50 -7.53 2.06 3.35
CA ALA A 50 -7.62 3.16 4.32
C ALA A 50 -9.06 3.31 4.84
N ASP A 51 -9.21 3.76 6.09
CA ASP A 51 -10.48 3.76 6.83
C ASP A 51 -11.63 4.51 6.14
N ASP A 52 -11.31 5.56 5.37
CA ASP A 52 -12.30 6.41 4.70
C ASP A 52 -12.64 5.94 3.26
N VAL A 53 -12.18 4.76 2.85
CA VAL A 53 -12.41 4.23 1.49
C VAL A 53 -13.63 3.31 1.47
N LEU A 54 -14.65 3.71 0.70
CA LEU A 54 -15.81 2.85 0.38
C LEU A 54 -15.44 1.88 -0.74
N VAL A 55 -14.97 0.69 -0.37
CA VAL A 55 -14.56 -0.36 -1.31
C VAL A 55 -15.76 -0.88 -2.12
N ASP A 56 -15.64 -0.83 -3.45
CA ASP A 56 -16.52 -1.55 -4.38
C ASP A 56 -15.92 -2.92 -4.70
N SER A 57 -14.66 -2.94 -5.14
CA SER A 57 -13.96 -4.18 -5.47
C SER A 57 -12.44 -4.05 -5.27
N ILE A 58 -11.80 -5.17 -4.90
CA ILE A 58 -10.35 -5.31 -4.85
C ILE A 58 -9.95 -6.51 -5.68
N TYR A 59 -9.04 -6.31 -6.61
CA TYR A 59 -8.45 -7.36 -7.45
C TYR A 59 -7.06 -7.66 -6.94
N LEU A 60 -6.82 -8.89 -6.50
CA LEU A 60 -5.52 -9.39 -6.07
C LEU A 60 -4.88 -10.19 -7.19
N TYR A 61 -3.64 -9.82 -7.52
CA TYR A 61 -2.83 -10.47 -8.53
C TYR A 61 -1.54 -11.03 -7.92
N ILE A 62 -1.15 -12.21 -8.38
CA ILE A 62 0.16 -12.82 -8.08
C ILE A 62 0.85 -13.11 -9.41
N ASN A 63 2.06 -12.57 -9.60
CA ASN A 63 2.80 -12.63 -10.87
C ASN A 63 1.93 -12.23 -12.08
N PHE A 64 1.17 -11.14 -11.93
CA PHE A 64 0.29 -10.58 -12.97
C PHE A 64 -0.90 -11.49 -13.37
N GLN A 65 -1.18 -12.56 -12.61
CA GLN A 65 -2.39 -13.38 -12.76
C GLN A 65 -3.41 -13.01 -11.69
N LEU A 66 -4.68 -12.88 -12.07
CA LEU A 66 -5.76 -12.59 -11.13
C LEU A 66 -6.06 -13.83 -10.29
N GLU A 67 -5.88 -13.71 -8.97
CA GLU A 67 -6.08 -14.79 -8.03
C GLU A 67 -7.43 -14.67 -7.29
N LYS A 68 -7.78 -13.43 -6.92
CA LYS A 68 -8.99 -13.19 -6.12
C LYS A 68 -9.58 -11.82 -6.39
N THR A 69 -10.91 -11.77 -6.37
CA THR A 69 -11.67 -10.52 -6.25
C THR A 69 -12.37 -10.49 -4.90
N PHE A 70 -12.29 -9.36 -4.22
CA PHE A 70 -13.03 -9.09 -3.00
C PHE A 70 -14.04 -7.97 -3.22
N THR A 71 -15.23 -8.13 -2.63
CA THR A 71 -16.28 -7.10 -2.60
C THR A 71 -16.78 -6.82 -1.19
N THR A 72 -16.34 -7.61 -0.21
CA THR A 72 -16.69 -7.49 1.20
C THR A 72 -15.52 -7.93 2.09
N ALA A 73 -15.38 -7.30 3.25
CA ALA A 73 -14.37 -7.65 4.23
C ALA A 73 -14.72 -8.98 4.95
N PRO A 74 -13.73 -9.74 5.45
CA PRO A 74 -12.30 -9.44 5.48
C PRO A 74 -11.58 -9.68 4.14
N TYR A 75 -10.63 -8.80 3.79
CA TYR A 75 -9.83 -8.88 2.56
C TYR A 75 -8.55 -9.70 2.78
N GLN A 76 -8.71 -11.02 2.84
CA GLN A 76 -7.62 -11.95 3.10
C GLN A 76 -7.58 -13.09 2.08
N TYR A 77 -6.38 -13.51 1.70
CA TYR A 77 -6.15 -14.64 0.79
C TYR A 77 -5.10 -15.58 1.37
N GLU A 78 -5.44 -16.86 1.52
CA GLU A 78 -4.48 -17.91 1.85
C GLU A 78 -3.73 -18.31 0.57
N TRP A 79 -2.43 -18.02 0.55
CA TRP A 79 -1.56 -18.28 -0.58
C TRP A 79 -0.61 -19.43 -0.26
N ASP A 80 -0.74 -20.54 -1.00
CA ASP A 80 0.16 -21.68 -0.93
C ASP A 80 1.38 -21.47 -1.83
N THR A 81 2.53 -21.18 -1.24
CA THR A 81 3.78 -20.98 -2.01
C THR A 81 4.43 -22.30 -2.42
N THR A 82 4.02 -23.45 -1.87
CA THR A 82 4.73 -24.74 -2.07
C THR A 82 4.68 -25.27 -3.50
N LEU A 83 3.70 -24.79 -4.28
CA LEU A 83 3.54 -25.11 -5.70
C LEU A 83 4.37 -24.21 -6.62
N LEU A 84 5.02 -23.18 -6.07
CA LEU A 84 5.80 -22.19 -6.82
C LEU A 84 7.30 -22.49 -6.75
N THR A 85 8.00 -22.12 -7.82
CA THR A 85 9.47 -22.14 -7.86
C THR A 85 10.04 -21.06 -6.94
N ASN A 86 11.09 -21.40 -6.20
CA ASN A 86 11.81 -20.44 -5.36
C ASN A 86 12.35 -19.26 -6.20
N GLY A 87 12.17 -18.04 -5.72
CA GLY A 87 12.52 -16.83 -6.46
C GLY A 87 11.67 -15.62 -6.07
N TRP A 88 11.83 -14.53 -6.82
CA TRP A 88 11.03 -13.32 -6.61
C TRP A 88 9.63 -13.48 -7.20
N CYS A 89 8.62 -13.08 -6.43
CA CYS A 89 7.22 -13.08 -6.80
C CYS A 89 6.63 -11.69 -6.55
N THR A 90 5.85 -11.18 -7.51
CA THR A 90 5.17 -9.89 -7.38
C THR A 90 3.74 -10.11 -6.93
N ILE A 91 3.33 -9.45 -5.85
CA ILE A 91 1.93 -9.39 -5.39
C ILE A 91 1.45 -7.97 -5.64
N SER A 92 0.35 -7.81 -6.34
CA SER A 92 -0.22 -6.48 -6.61
C SER A 92 -1.72 -6.47 -6.42
N VAL A 93 -2.27 -5.32 -6.07
CA VAL A 93 -3.70 -5.12 -5.88
C VAL A 93 -4.19 -3.88 -6.61
N GLU A 94 -5.43 -3.94 -7.08
CA GLU A 94 -6.17 -2.81 -7.62
C GLU A 94 -7.47 -2.67 -6.83
N LEU A 95 -7.67 -1.52 -6.18
CA LEU A 95 -8.87 -1.21 -5.41
C LEU A 95 -9.70 -0.18 -6.16
N TYR A 96 -10.96 -0.52 -6.40
CA TYR A 96 -11.99 0.38 -6.93
C TYR A 96 -12.92 0.80 -5.80
N ASP A 97 -13.18 2.10 -5.71
CA ASP A 97 -14.15 2.66 -4.77
C ASP A 97 -15.53 2.83 -5.42
N GLN A 98 -16.53 3.09 -4.58
CA GLN A 98 -17.91 3.34 -5.01
C GLN A 98 -18.13 4.76 -5.58
N LEU A 99 -17.14 5.65 -5.44
CA LEU A 99 -17.26 7.05 -5.88
C LEU A 99 -16.98 7.20 -7.37
N GLY A 100 -16.35 6.19 -7.99
CA GLY A 100 -16.04 6.17 -9.41
C GLY A 100 -14.82 7.04 -9.68
N GLY A 101 -13.67 6.39 -9.80
CA GLY A 101 -12.39 7.01 -10.05
C GLY A 101 -11.39 6.02 -10.65
N TYR A 102 -10.13 6.44 -10.76
CA TYR A 102 -9.04 5.52 -11.07
C TYR A 102 -8.81 4.58 -9.87
N PRO A 103 -8.49 3.30 -10.10
CA PRO A 103 -8.20 2.39 -9.01
C PRO A 103 -6.97 2.84 -8.23
N VAL A 104 -7.03 2.70 -6.90
CA VAL A 104 -5.84 2.79 -6.05
C VAL A 104 -5.08 1.48 -6.20
N THR A 105 -3.81 1.55 -6.56
CA THR A 105 -2.99 0.37 -6.79
C THR A 105 -1.84 0.30 -5.80
N ASP A 106 -1.43 -0.92 -5.48
CA ASP A 106 -0.25 -1.19 -4.68
C ASP A 106 0.41 -2.48 -5.14
N ALA A 107 1.73 -2.57 -5.00
CA ALA A 107 2.50 -3.74 -5.40
C ALA A 107 3.73 -3.91 -4.52
N ILE A 108 3.96 -5.16 -4.14
CA ILE A 108 5.13 -5.58 -3.37
C ILE A 108 5.81 -6.75 -4.09
N GLN A 109 7.09 -6.94 -3.81
CA GLN A 109 7.86 -8.08 -4.26
C GLN A 109 8.33 -8.91 -3.07
N VAL A 110 8.04 -10.20 -3.08
CA VAL A 110 8.45 -11.13 -2.02
C VAL A 110 9.36 -12.21 -2.57
N LYS A 111 10.19 -12.80 -1.71
CA LYS A 111 11.08 -13.91 -2.09
C LYS A 111 10.51 -15.23 -1.59
N VAL A 112 10.08 -16.10 -2.49
CA VAL A 112 9.64 -17.46 -2.18
C VAL A 112 10.86 -18.35 -1.95
N GLU A 113 10.92 -19.00 -0.79
CA GLU A 113 11.96 -19.97 -0.44
C GLU A 113 11.35 -21.20 0.27
N ASN A 114 10.81 -22.14 -0.51
CA ASN A 114 10.33 -23.44 -0.01
C ASN A 114 11.48 -24.39 0.32
#